data_AF-A0ABD3TW10-F1
#
_entry.id   AF-A0ABD3TW10-F1
#
_cell.length_a   1.000
_cell.length_b   1.000
_cell.length_c   1.000
_cell.angle_alpha   90.00
_cell.angle_beta   90.00
_cell.angle_gamma   90.00
#
_symmetry.space_group_name_H-M   'P 1'
#
loop_
_entity.id
_entity.type
_entity.pdbx_description
1 polymer ?
#
loop_
_entity_poly.entity_id
_entity_poly.type
_entity_poly.pdbx_seq_one_letter_code
_entity_poly.pdbx_strand_id
1 'polypeptide(L)'
;MASSTQLKSDAIMEQLKLHMSTDAGKELTKKIGLVYQMNIASKKIGFNEKSFVVDLKKGEVKEGTYEDGKPDATFSFTDDDFVKVATGKMNPQIAFMRGAMKIKGSISAAQKFTPDIFPKPSKM
;
A
#
# COMPACT_ATOMS: atom_id res chain seq x y z
N MET A 1 -10.20 21.50 14.01
CA MET A 1 -10.42 20.38 13.07
C MET A 1 -9.10 20.12 12.40
N ALA A 2 -8.51 18.93 12.56
CA ALA A 2 -7.21 18.64 11.95
C ALA A 2 -7.41 18.64 10.44
N SER A 3 -6.83 19.61 9.73
CA SER A 3 -6.73 19.56 8.27
C SER A 3 -5.95 18.31 7.91
N SER A 4 -6.67 17.25 7.54
CA SER A 4 -6.10 16.06 6.94
C SER A 4 -5.35 16.53 5.69
N THR A 5 -4.03 16.53 5.76
CA THR A 5 -3.19 16.86 4.60
C THR A 5 -3.46 15.79 3.56
N GLN A 6 -4.09 16.17 2.46
CA GLN A 6 -4.33 15.26 1.34
C GLN A 6 -2.98 14.85 0.74
N LEU A 7 -2.73 13.55 0.71
CA LEU A 7 -1.53 12.95 0.17
C LEU A 7 -1.78 12.45 -1.25
N LYS A 8 -0.74 12.35 -2.08
CA LYS A 8 -0.86 11.73 -3.41
C LYS A 8 -1.30 10.28 -3.29
N SER A 9 -0.92 9.62 -2.20
CA SER A 9 -1.35 8.27 -1.88
C SER A 9 -2.86 8.12 -1.73
N ASP A 10 -3.60 9.16 -1.34
CA ASP A 10 -5.06 9.08 -1.16
C ASP A 10 -5.74 8.67 -2.46
N ALA A 11 -5.40 9.33 -3.56
CA ALA A 11 -5.94 9.03 -4.88
C ALA A 11 -5.58 7.61 -5.34
N ILE A 12 -4.35 7.16 -5.06
CA ILE A 12 -3.91 5.79 -5.40
C ILE A 12 -4.69 4.75 -4.58
N MET A 13 -4.93 5.00 -3.29
CA MET A 13 -5.70 4.09 -2.44
C MET A 13 -7.18 4.03 -2.85
N GLU A 14 -7.77 5.15 -3.25
CA GLU A 14 -9.12 5.19 -3.81
C GLU A 14 -9.20 4.40 -5.13
N GLN A 15 -8.23 4.60 -6.04
CA GLN A 15 -8.15 3.82 -7.27
C GLN A 15 -7.97 2.33 -7.01
N LEU A 16 -7.13 1.96 -6.04
CA LEU A 16 -6.95 0.57 -5.63
C LEU A 16 -8.25 -0.02 -5.08
N LYS A 17 -9.00 0.74 -4.26
CA LYS A 17 -10.30 0.33 -3.73
C LYS A 17 -11.30 0.02 -4.85
N LEU A 18 -11.38 0.88 -5.86
CA LEU A 18 -12.21 0.64 -7.04
C LEU A 18 -11.72 -0.57 -7.84
N HIS A 19 -10.40 -0.72 -7.98
CA HIS A 19 -9.79 -1.84 -8.67
C HIS A 19 -10.15 -3.19 -8.04
N MET A 20 -10.26 -3.28 -6.70
CA MET A 20 -10.67 -4.51 -6.01
C MET A 20 -12.07 -5.02 -6.39
N SER A 21 -12.94 -4.13 -6.90
CA SER A 21 -14.29 -4.52 -7.37
C SER A 21 -14.29 -5.12 -8.78
N THR A 22 -13.18 -5.01 -9.52
CA THR A 22 -13.02 -5.57 -10.86
C THR A 22 -12.59 -7.03 -10.83
N ASP A 23 -12.75 -7.76 -11.93
CA ASP A 23 -12.31 -9.16 -12.00
C ASP A 23 -10.79 -9.31 -11.83
N ALA A 24 -10.00 -8.36 -12.37
CA ALA A 24 -8.56 -8.31 -12.13
C ALA A 24 -8.24 -8.13 -10.64
N GLY A 25 -8.99 -7.28 -9.93
CA GLY A 25 -8.87 -7.13 -8.47
C GLY A 25 -9.19 -8.43 -7.73
N LYS A 26 -10.24 -9.14 -8.11
CA LYS A 26 -10.59 -10.46 -7.55
C LYS A 26 -9.56 -11.55 -7.88
N GLU A 27 -8.79 -11.42 -8.96
CA GLU A 27 -7.67 -12.34 -9.21
C GLU A 27 -6.51 -12.08 -8.25
N LEU A 28 -6.26 -10.82 -7.88
CA LEU A 28 -5.23 -10.47 -6.88
C LEU A 28 -5.54 -11.09 -5.53
N THR A 29 -6.81 -11.15 -5.13
CA THR A 29 -7.19 -11.77 -3.85
C THR A 29 -6.87 -13.26 -3.81
N LYS A 30 -7.07 -13.97 -4.93
CA LYS A 30 -6.72 -15.38 -5.09
C LYS A 30 -5.22 -15.63 -5.15
N LYS A 31 -4.46 -14.76 -5.83
CA LYS A 31 -3.00 -14.91 -6.03
C LYS A 31 -2.20 -14.56 -4.79
N ILE A 32 -2.59 -13.50 -4.08
CA ILE A 32 -1.82 -12.96 -2.95
C ILE A 32 -2.45 -13.42 -1.64
N GLY A 33 -3.72 -13.11 -1.40
CA GLY A 33 -4.46 -13.57 -0.22
C GLY A 33 -3.87 -13.11 1.11
N LEU A 34 -3.31 -11.89 1.17
CA LEU A 34 -2.65 -11.32 2.35
C LEU A 34 -3.28 -10.00 2.77
N VAL A 35 -3.11 -9.64 4.03
CA VAL A 35 -3.49 -8.33 4.57
C VAL A 35 -2.24 -7.49 4.74
N TYR A 36 -2.22 -6.32 4.10
CA TYR A 36 -1.14 -5.38 4.24
C TYR A 36 -1.60 -4.09 4.90
N GLN A 37 -0.77 -3.55 5.79
CA GLN A 37 -0.94 -2.18 6.30
C GLN A 37 0.09 -1.25 5.65
N MET A 38 -0.36 -0.11 5.15
CA MET A 38 0.46 0.93 4.57
C MET A 38 0.48 2.12 5.51
N ASN A 39 1.66 2.55 5.95
CA ASN A 39 1.86 3.76 6.72
C ASN A 39 2.58 4.79 5.85
N ILE A 40 1.93 5.92 5.59
CA ILE A 40 2.38 6.90 4.61
C ILE A 40 2.63 8.22 5.30
N ALA A 41 3.89 8.60 5.38
CA ALA A 41 4.29 9.89 5.93
C ALA A 41 4.35 10.96 4.84
N SER A 42 3.93 12.19 5.14
CA SER A 42 4.07 13.30 4.19
C SER A 42 5.52 13.62 3.82
N LYS A 43 6.45 13.51 4.79
CA LYS A 43 7.88 13.84 4.60
C LYS A 43 8.86 12.87 5.25
N LYS A 44 8.55 12.36 6.44
CA LYS A 44 9.47 11.54 7.23
C LYS A 44 8.76 10.33 7.81
N ILE A 45 9.21 9.14 7.41
CA ILE A 45 8.71 7.86 7.93
C ILE A 45 8.72 7.89 9.47
N GLY A 46 7.58 7.53 10.07
CA GLY A 46 7.33 7.52 11.51
C GLY A 46 6.76 8.82 12.09
N PHE A 47 6.46 9.84 11.27
CA PHE A 47 5.92 11.12 11.73
C PHE A 47 4.69 11.54 10.91
N ASN A 48 3.57 11.81 11.61
CA ASN A 48 2.27 12.17 11.00
C ASN A 48 1.89 11.23 9.85
N GLU A 49 1.93 9.93 10.12
CA GLU A 49 1.61 8.91 9.13
C GLU A 49 0.10 8.75 8.97
N LYS A 50 -0.33 8.63 7.72
CA LYS A 50 -1.67 8.15 7.37
C LYS A 50 -1.61 6.64 7.16
N SER A 51 -2.51 5.90 7.81
CA SER A 51 -2.55 4.44 7.68
C SER A 51 -3.66 3.99 6.74
N PHE A 52 -3.39 2.94 5.97
CA PHE A 52 -4.36 2.25 5.14
C PHE A 52 -4.22 0.74 5.31
N VAL A 53 -5.34 0.04 5.21
CA VAL A 53 -5.41 -1.41 5.14
C VAL A 53 -5.73 -1.81 3.71
N VAL A 54 -4.93 -2.70 3.15
CA VAL A 54 -5.17 -3.39 1.88
C VAL A 54 -5.39 -4.86 2.22
N ASP A 55 -6.66 -5.25 2.35
CA ASP A 55 -7.06 -6.62 2.66
C ASP A 55 -7.32 -7.37 1.34
N LEU A 56 -6.30 -8.09 0.86
CA LEU A 56 -6.41 -8.94 -0.32
C LEU A 56 -7.00 -10.31 0.00
N LYS A 57 -7.44 -10.59 1.24
CA LYS A 57 -8.28 -11.75 1.54
C LYS A 57 -9.74 -11.44 1.24
N LYS A 58 -10.19 -10.24 1.64
CA LYS A 58 -11.57 -9.75 1.44
C LYS A 58 -11.75 -8.94 0.15
N GLY A 59 -10.67 -8.45 -0.45
CA GLY A 59 -10.73 -7.52 -1.59
C GLY A 59 -11.16 -6.11 -1.16
N GLU A 60 -10.69 -5.65 -0.01
CA GLU A 60 -11.08 -4.37 0.57
C GLU A 60 -9.88 -3.45 0.78
N VAL A 61 -10.10 -2.15 0.59
CA VAL A 61 -9.14 -1.10 0.95
C VAL A 61 -9.83 -0.08 1.84
N LYS A 62 -9.24 0.22 2.99
CA LYS A 62 -9.81 1.10 4.02
C LYS A 62 -8.73 2.01 4.58
N GLU A 63 -9.10 3.24 4.90
CA GLU A 63 -8.25 4.13 5.69
C GLU A 63 -8.31 3.70 7.17
N GLY A 64 -7.18 3.78 7.87
CA GLY A 64 -7.03 3.36 9.26
C GLY A 64 -5.98 2.27 9.45
N THR A 65 -5.83 1.84 10.70
CA THR A 65 -5.00 0.69 11.08
C THR A 65 -5.80 -0.59 10.97
N TYR A 66 -5.11 -1.73 10.80
CA TYR A 66 -5.81 -3.02 10.79
C TYR A 66 -6.30 -3.39 12.20
N GLU A 67 -7.61 -3.64 12.34
CA GLU A 67 -8.27 -3.88 13.64
C GLU A 67 -8.55 -5.37 13.88
N ASP A 68 -8.68 -6.18 12.82
CA ASP A 68 -8.98 -7.62 12.89
C ASP A 68 -7.73 -8.48 13.25
N GLY A 69 -6.81 -7.93 14.04
CA GLY A 69 -5.59 -8.60 14.50
C GLY A 69 -4.30 -7.99 13.94
N LYS A 70 -3.38 -8.84 13.46
CA LYS A 70 -2.07 -8.40 12.95
C LYS A 70 -2.03 -8.51 11.42
N PRO A 71 -1.63 -7.45 10.69
CA PRO A 71 -1.43 -7.56 9.25
C PRO A 71 -0.25 -8.50 8.93
N ASP A 72 -0.31 -9.16 7.78
CA ASP A 72 0.74 -10.09 7.34
C ASP A 72 2.08 -9.35 7.12
N ALA A 73 2.02 -8.13 6.58
CA ALA A 73 3.13 -7.19 6.55
C ALA A 73 2.65 -5.74 6.70
N THR A 74 3.51 -4.90 7.27
CA THR A 74 3.32 -3.45 7.35
C THR A 74 4.45 -2.78 6.60
N PHE A 75 4.11 -1.85 5.71
CA PHE A 75 5.07 -1.05 4.96
C PHE A 75 4.98 0.39 5.39
N SER A 76 6.12 1.05 5.56
CA SER A 76 6.18 2.46 5.88
C SER A 76 7.06 3.20 4.89
N PHE A 77 6.56 4.28 4.32
CA PHE A 77 7.26 5.07 3.29
C PHE A 77 6.82 6.53 3.36
N THR A 78 7.56 7.40 2.67
CA THR A 78 7.07 8.76 2.39
C THR A 78 6.01 8.71 1.28
N ASP A 79 5.15 9.72 1.19
CA ASP A 79 4.15 9.85 0.13
C ASP A 79 4.80 9.80 -1.27
N ASP A 80 5.92 10.51 -1.45
CA ASP A 80 6.64 10.51 -2.73
C ASP A 80 7.24 9.14 -3.08
N ASP A 81 7.79 8.42 -2.11
CA ASP A 81 8.36 7.09 -2.37
C ASP A 81 7.27 6.04 -2.57
N PHE A 82 6.14 6.16 -1.86
CA PHE A 82 4.96 5.35 -2.13
C PHE A 82 4.50 5.48 -3.57
N VAL A 83 4.32 6.71 -4.06
CA VAL A 83 3.88 6.96 -5.44
C VAL A 83 4.83 6.30 -6.43
N LYS A 84 6.15 6.41 -6.22
CA LYS A 84 7.13 5.76 -7.11
C LYS A 84 7.00 4.24 -7.07
N VAL A 85 6.77 3.65 -5.90
CA VAL A 85 6.57 2.21 -5.74
C VAL A 85 5.28 1.76 -6.40
N ALA A 86 4.15 2.41 -6.10
CA ALA A 86 2.84 2.06 -6.61
C ALA A 86 2.75 2.22 -8.14
N THR A 87 3.46 3.19 -8.71
CA THR A 87 3.53 3.40 -10.18
C THR A 87 4.60 2.57 -10.87
N GLY A 88 5.32 1.70 -10.15
CA GLY A 88 6.39 0.86 -10.70
C GLY A 88 7.68 1.61 -11.07
N LYS A 89 7.77 2.93 -10.82
CA LYS A 89 8.98 3.74 -11.02
C LYS A 89 10.10 3.38 -10.03
N MET A 90 9.75 2.70 -8.94
CA MET A 90 10.68 2.20 -7.93
C MET A 90 10.31 0.76 -7.57
N ASN A 91 11.28 -0.16 -7.68
CA ASN A 91 11.10 -1.51 -7.19
C ASN A 91 11.00 -1.52 -5.64
N PRO A 92 10.03 -2.24 -5.03
CA PRO A 92 9.86 -2.30 -3.58
C PRO A 92 11.09 -2.85 -2.83
N GLN A 93 11.77 -3.87 -3.35
CA GLN A 93 12.95 -4.43 -2.70
C GLN A 93 14.09 -3.42 -2.67
N ILE A 94 14.31 -2.70 -3.79
CA ILE A 94 15.27 -1.60 -3.84
C ILE A 94 14.88 -0.49 -2.86
N ALA A 95 13.58 -0.14 -2.77
CA ALA A 95 13.07 0.85 -1.82
C ALA A 95 13.43 0.49 -0.37
N PHE A 96 13.26 -0.79 -0.01
CA PHE A 96 13.64 -1.28 1.32
C PHE A 96 15.14 -1.21 1.56
N MET A 97 15.95 -1.71 0.62
CA MET A 97 17.42 -1.73 0.75
C MET A 97 18.02 -0.32 0.94
N ARG A 98 17.45 0.71 0.31
CA ARG A 98 17.91 2.10 0.44
C ARG A 98 17.27 2.88 1.61
N GLY A 99 16.41 2.24 2.40
CA GLY A 99 15.70 2.88 3.51
C GLY A 99 14.52 3.78 3.12
N ALA A 100 14.13 3.83 1.84
CA ALA A 100 12.94 4.55 1.36
C ALA A 100 11.62 3.84 1.74
N MET A 101 11.71 2.56 2.10
CA MET A 101 10.62 1.77 2.65
C MET A 101 11.11 1.02 3.89
N LYS A 102 10.28 0.94 4.92
CA LYS A 102 10.47 0.04 6.07
C LYS A 102 9.44 -1.07 6.01
N ILE A 103 9.83 -2.27 6.41
CA ILE A 103 8.95 -3.44 6.48
C ILE A 103 8.89 -3.90 7.94
N LYS A 104 7.69 -4.21 8.43
CA LYS A 104 7.46 -5.00 9.64
C LYS A 104 6.57 -6.19 9.30
N GLY A 105 6.63 -7.25 10.10
CA GLY A 105 5.85 -8.47 9.86
C GLY A 105 6.63 -9.51 9.05
N SER A 106 5.91 -10.29 8.25
CA SER A 106 6.51 -11.41 7.51
C SER A 106 7.27 -10.94 6.27
N ILE A 107 8.54 -11.33 6.16
CA ILE A 107 9.35 -11.04 4.96
C ILE A 107 8.83 -11.78 3.73
N SER A 108 8.33 -13.01 3.88
CA SER A 108 7.75 -13.76 2.76
C SER A 108 6.44 -13.11 2.29
N ALA A 109 5.64 -12.56 3.20
CA ALA A 109 4.48 -11.76 2.85
C ALA A 109 4.88 -10.47 2.13
N ALA A 110 5.95 -9.81 2.59
CA ALA A 110 6.46 -8.60 1.97
C ALA A 110 7.04 -8.84 0.57
N GLN A 111 7.63 -10.00 0.30
CA GLN A 111 8.12 -10.37 -1.04
C GLN A 111 7.00 -10.52 -2.08
N LYS A 112 5.76 -10.83 -1.65
CA LYS A 112 4.60 -10.88 -2.54
C LYS A 112 4.03 -9.50 -2.88
N PHE A 113 4.44 -8.46 -2.16
CA PHE A 113 4.04 -7.08 -2.47
C PHE A 113 4.80 -6.58 -3.69
N THR A 114 4.07 -6.41 -4.78
CA THR A 114 4.60 -5.93 -6.07
C THR A 114 3.75 -4.75 -6.57
N PRO A 115 4.29 -3.87 -7.42
CA PRO A 115 3.52 -2.77 -8.00
C PRO A 115 2.29 -3.23 -8.79
N ASP A 116 2.26 -4.48 -9.26
CA ASP A 116 1.13 -5.05 -10.02
C ASP A 116 -0.17 -5.18 -9.22
N ILE A 117 -0.13 -5.00 -7.88
CA ILE A 117 -1.37 -4.91 -7.09
C ILE A 117 -2.14 -3.62 -7.39
N PHE A 118 -1.44 -2.57 -7.81
CA PHE A 118 -2.05 -1.29 -8.13
C PHE A 118 -2.54 -1.32 -9.57
N PRO A 119 -3.69 -0.69 -9.87
CA PRO A 119 -4.13 -0.54 -11.24
C PRO A 119 -3.01 0.15 -12.02
N LYS A 120 -2.60 -0.45 -13.15
CA LYS A 120 -1.62 0.19 -14.02
C LYS A 120 -2.17 1.57 -14.41
N PRO A 121 -1.36 2.63 -14.36
CA PRO A 121 -1.76 3.89 -14.95
C PRO A 121 -1.89 3.65 -16.46
N SER A 122 -3.09 3.27 -16.90
CA SER A 122 -3.47 3.25 -18.31
C SER A 122 -3.11 4.63 -18.84
N LYS A 123 -2.29 4.65 -19.91
CA LYS A 123 -1.82 5.87 -20.58
C LYS A 123 -2.93 6.92 -20.57
N MET A 124 -2.80 7.94 -19.73
CA MET A 124 -3.52 9.20 -19.94
C MET A 124 -3.05 9.80 -21.26
#